data_AF-A0A7L3NU58-F1
#
_entry.id   AF-A0A7L3NU58-F1
#
_cell.length_a   1.000
_cell.length_b   1.000
_cell.length_c   1.000
_cell.angle_alpha   90.00
_cell.angle_beta   90.00
_cell.angle_gamma   90.00
#
_symmetry.space_group_name_H-M   'P 1'
#
loop_
_entity.id
_entity.type
_entity.pdbx_description
1 polymer ?
#
loop_
_entity_poly.entity_id
_entity_poly.type
_entity_poly.pdbx_seq_one_letter_code
_entity_poly.pdbx_strand_id
1 'polypeptide(L)'
;HCNFEFDLCGWKQDENDDFDWNLRTSTTTKMGTGPSTDHTLQEPSGHYIFIKSSFLHLSGQKARIFSPVLSRRNKDCKVCGGVILFYYHIYGAHIGSLIIYQRTTVKHEQVLLNLTGNQGNFWQRKALTVAGDGDINEDFQIVFEGIAGNGPKDGIALDDLTFSREC
;
A
#
# COMPACT_ATOMS: atom_id res chain seq x y z
N HIS A 1 -8.40 5.11 8.72
CA HIS A 1 -7.34 4.26 9.29
C HIS A 1 -7.71 2.83 8.99
N CYS A 2 -6.76 2.03 8.52
CA CYS A 2 -6.95 0.62 8.20
C CYS A 2 -5.68 -0.15 8.57
N ASN A 3 -5.83 -1.06 9.52
CA ASN A 3 -4.77 -1.92 10.05
C ASN A 3 -4.99 -3.40 9.68
N PHE A 4 -5.91 -3.69 8.76
CA PHE A 4 -6.16 -5.02 8.18
C PHE A 4 -6.54 -6.16 9.13
N GLU A 5 -6.77 -5.91 10.42
CA GLU A 5 -7.03 -6.96 11.42
C GLU A 5 -8.35 -7.73 11.22
N PHE A 6 -9.30 -7.15 10.50
CA PHE A 6 -10.61 -7.77 10.27
C PHE A 6 -10.97 -7.83 8.79
N ASP A 7 -10.66 -6.78 8.03
CA ASP A 7 -11.00 -6.63 6.62
C ASP A 7 -10.09 -5.60 5.93
N LEU A 8 -10.40 -5.26 4.69
CA LEU A 8 -9.70 -4.21 3.94
C LEU A 8 -10.20 -2.79 4.26
N CYS A 9 -11.03 -2.59 5.29
CA CYS A 9 -11.55 -1.29 5.75
C CYS A 9 -12.14 -0.39 4.65
N GLY A 10 -12.70 -1.01 3.60
CA GLY A 10 -13.26 -0.32 2.43
C GLY A 10 -12.25 -0.03 1.30
N TRP A 11 -10.98 -0.36 1.46
CA TRP A 11 -10.05 -0.49 0.35
C TRP A 11 -10.51 -1.60 -0.60
N LYS A 12 -10.29 -1.40 -1.89
CA LYS A 12 -10.74 -2.32 -2.94
C LYS A 12 -9.56 -2.70 -3.84
N GLN A 13 -9.54 -3.97 -4.22
CA GLN A 13 -8.61 -4.49 -5.22
C GLN A 13 -9.03 -4.04 -6.62
N ASP A 14 -8.08 -3.83 -7.50
CA ASP A 14 -8.35 -3.57 -8.92
C ASP A 14 -8.56 -4.90 -9.65
N GLU A 15 -9.72 -5.08 -10.29
CA GLU A 15 -10.02 -6.32 -11.03
C GLU A 15 -9.36 -6.36 -12.41
N ASN A 16 -8.68 -5.28 -12.83
CA ASN A 16 -8.05 -5.16 -14.15
C ASN A 16 -6.51 -5.24 -14.08
N ASP A 17 -5.94 -5.59 -12.93
CA ASP A 17 -4.51 -5.82 -12.78
C ASP A 17 -4.14 -7.30 -13.03
N ASP A 18 -2.89 -7.67 -12.74
CA ASP A 18 -2.40 -9.03 -13.02
C ASP A 18 -2.71 -10.01 -11.88
N PHE A 19 -2.78 -9.51 -10.63
CA PHE A 19 -3.04 -10.30 -9.43
C PHE A 19 -3.33 -9.41 -8.21
N ASP A 20 -3.79 -10.05 -7.14
CA ASP A 20 -4.26 -9.38 -5.93
C ASP A 20 -3.21 -9.23 -4.81
N TRP A 21 -3.32 -8.13 -4.04
CA TRP A 21 -2.79 -8.08 -2.67
C TRP A 21 -3.48 -9.12 -1.80
N ASN A 22 -2.72 -9.91 -1.06
CA ASN A 22 -3.26 -10.96 -0.22
C ASN A 22 -3.33 -10.48 1.24
N LEU A 23 -4.46 -10.71 1.92
CA LEU A 23 -4.58 -10.51 3.36
C LEU A 23 -3.92 -11.70 4.08
N ARG A 24 -3.00 -11.43 5.01
CA ARG A 24 -2.19 -12.48 5.64
C ARG A 24 -2.01 -12.28 7.13
N THR A 25 -1.97 -13.39 7.86
CA THR A 25 -1.40 -13.44 9.21
C THR A 25 0.09 -13.78 9.17
N SER A 26 0.88 -13.16 10.04
CA SER A 26 2.33 -13.37 10.11
C SER A 26 2.75 -14.81 10.48
N THR A 27 1.88 -15.62 11.07
CA THR A 27 2.12 -17.05 11.42
C THR A 27 2.48 -17.95 10.24
N THR A 28 2.16 -17.54 9.01
CA THR A 28 2.47 -18.31 7.79
C THR A 28 3.86 -18.03 7.22
N THR A 29 4.71 -17.26 7.92
CA THR A 29 6.11 -16.91 7.55
C THR A 29 7.08 -18.10 7.51
N LYS A 30 6.67 -19.31 7.92
CA LYS A 30 7.51 -20.52 7.86
C LYS A 30 8.09 -20.85 6.47
N MET A 31 7.67 -20.19 5.39
CA MET A 31 8.20 -20.37 4.03
C MET A 31 8.40 -19.05 3.22
N GLY A 32 8.95 -17.97 3.81
CA GLY A 32 9.27 -16.77 3.03
C GLY A 32 10.00 -15.64 3.77
N THR A 33 10.32 -14.57 3.03
CA THR A 33 11.00 -13.32 3.46
C THR A 33 10.07 -12.18 3.87
N GLY A 34 8.78 -12.48 4.06
CA GLY A 34 7.86 -11.50 4.63
C GLY A 34 8.22 -11.15 6.08
N PRO A 35 7.73 -10.03 6.62
CA PRO A 35 8.02 -9.62 7.99
C PRO A 35 7.57 -10.71 8.97
N SER A 36 8.38 -10.96 10.00
CA SER A 36 8.16 -11.99 11.03
C SER A 36 7.00 -11.67 11.98
N THR A 37 6.59 -10.42 12.04
CA THR A 37 5.49 -9.92 12.87
C THR A 37 4.76 -8.84 12.10
N ASP A 38 3.47 -8.74 12.37
CA ASP A 38 2.67 -7.59 11.97
C ASP A 38 3.18 -6.29 12.61
N HIS A 39 2.96 -5.13 11.98
CA HIS A 39 3.42 -3.86 12.55
C HIS A 39 2.52 -3.40 13.70
N THR A 40 1.20 -3.46 13.52
CA THR A 40 0.19 -2.99 14.46
C THR A 40 0.29 -3.72 15.81
N LEU A 41 0.29 -5.05 15.78
CA LEU A 41 0.27 -5.86 17.00
C LEU A 41 1.67 -6.29 17.48
N GLN A 42 2.69 -6.17 16.62
CA GLN A 42 4.03 -6.75 16.84
C GLN A 42 4.01 -8.25 17.17
N GLU A 43 2.92 -8.92 16.81
CA GLU A 43 2.68 -10.32 17.08
C GLU A 43 2.59 -11.11 15.77
N PRO A 44 2.93 -12.42 15.76
CA PRO A 44 2.76 -13.27 14.60
C PRO A 44 1.29 -13.41 14.14
N SER A 45 0.32 -13.10 15.00
CA SER A 45 -1.10 -13.22 14.70
C SER A 45 -1.72 -12.01 14.01
N GLY A 46 -1.03 -10.87 13.97
CA GLY A 46 -1.56 -9.66 13.32
C GLY A 46 -1.60 -9.77 11.79
N HIS A 47 -2.34 -8.86 11.18
CA HIS A 47 -2.68 -8.90 9.78
C HIS A 47 -2.11 -7.72 8.99
N TYR A 48 -1.53 -8.04 7.84
CA TYR A 48 -1.11 -7.05 6.87
C TYR A 48 -1.46 -7.53 5.45
N ILE A 49 -1.47 -6.60 4.50
CA ILE A 49 -1.57 -6.98 3.09
C ILE A 49 -0.17 -7.17 2.51
N PHE A 50 -0.01 -8.16 1.64
CA PHE A 50 1.27 -8.42 0.99
C PHE A 50 1.12 -8.93 -0.42
N ILE A 51 2.16 -8.70 -1.21
CA ILE A 51 2.42 -9.42 -2.45
C ILE A 51 3.66 -10.29 -2.27
N LYS A 52 3.59 -11.52 -2.77
CA LYS A 52 4.72 -12.45 -2.77
C LYS A 52 5.22 -12.61 -4.18
N SER A 53 6.49 -12.30 -4.39
CA SER A 53 7.22 -12.79 -5.54
C SER A 53 7.30 -14.33 -5.44
N SER A 54 6.59 -15.01 -6.33
CA SER A 54 6.54 -16.47 -6.40
C SER A 54 6.91 -16.89 -7.82
N PHE A 55 7.33 -18.15 -8.00
CA PHE A 55 7.59 -18.70 -9.34
C PHE A 55 6.36 -18.64 -10.27
N LEU A 56 5.16 -18.45 -9.73
CA LEU A 56 3.93 -18.31 -10.49
C LEU A 56 3.69 -16.87 -10.96
N HIS A 57 4.34 -15.88 -10.34
CA HIS A 57 4.22 -14.49 -10.76
C HIS A 57 5.40 -14.11 -11.64
N LEU A 58 5.10 -13.62 -12.83
CA LEU A 58 6.11 -13.12 -13.75
C LEU A 58 6.61 -11.76 -13.27
N SER A 59 7.90 -11.49 -13.47
CA SER A 59 8.48 -10.17 -13.27
C SER A 59 7.61 -9.08 -13.89
N GLY A 60 7.35 -8.01 -13.15
CA GLY A 60 6.63 -6.87 -13.68
C GLY A 60 5.11 -6.98 -13.63
N GLN A 61 4.55 -8.11 -13.20
CA GLN A 61 3.13 -8.20 -12.88
C GLN A 61 2.77 -7.24 -11.75
N LYS A 62 1.54 -6.73 -11.79
CA LYS A 62 1.06 -5.67 -10.91
C LYS A 62 -0.12 -6.13 -10.08
N ALA A 63 -0.12 -5.69 -8.82
CA ALA A 63 -1.25 -5.76 -7.91
C ALA A 63 -1.59 -4.38 -7.39
N ARG A 64 -2.86 -4.02 -7.40
CA ARG A 64 -3.34 -2.68 -7.10
C ARG A 64 -4.47 -2.75 -6.09
N ILE A 65 -4.34 -1.93 -5.06
CA ILE A 65 -5.42 -1.68 -4.10
C ILE A 65 -5.64 -0.17 -4.00
N PHE A 66 -6.90 0.27 -3.95
CA PHE A 66 -7.26 1.67 -3.93
C PHE A 66 -8.23 2.02 -2.81
N SER A 67 -8.11 3.25 -2.32
CA SER A 67 -8.95 3.76 -1.22
C SER A 67 -10.38 4.01 -1.69
N PRO A 68 -11.34 4.14 -0.75
CA PRO A 68 -12.58 4.85 -1.02
C PRO A 68 -12.31 6.25 -1.61
N VAL A 69 -13.30 6.82 -2.29
CA VAL A 69 -13.22 8.20 -2.79
C VAL A 69 -13.17 9.16 -1.60
N LEU A 70 -12.12 9.98 -1.57
CA LEU A 70 -11.87 10.98 -0.54
C LEU A 70 -12.29 12.35 -1.07
N SER A 71 -13.25 12.98 -0.39
CA SER A 71 -13.74 14.31 -0.81
C SER A 71 -12.96 15.44 -0.14
N ARG A 72 -12.41 16.34 -0.95
CA ARG A 72 -11.79 17.59 -0.45
C ARG A 72 -12.82 18.66 -0.06
N ARG A 73 -14.06 18.53 -0.52
CA ARG A 73 -15.15 19.50 -0.31
C ARG A 73 -15.89 19.30 1.01
N ASN A 74 -15.75 18.13 1.64
CA ASN A 74 -16.49 17.83 2.85
C ASN A 74 -15.84 18.52 4.07
N LYS A 75 -16.53 19.50 4.64
CA LYS A 75 -16.08 20.24 5.84
C LYS A 75 -15.94 19.37 7.09
N ASP A 76 -16.63 18.22 7.14
CA ASP A 76 -16.54 17.23 8.21
C ASP A 76 -15.43 16.20 7.93
N CYS A 77 -15.07 16.01 6.66
CA CYS A 77 -13.86 15.29 6.26
C CYS A 77 -12.72 16.29 6.13
N LYS A 78 -12.28 16.82 7.28
CA LYS A 78 -11.01 17.57 7.38
C LYS A 78 -9.84 16.63 7.13
N VAL A 79 -9.68 16.13 5.90
CA VAL A 79 -8.35 15.83 5.35
C VAL A 79 -7.78 17.16 4.87
N CYS A 80 -7.71 18.13 5.80
CA CYS A 80 -6.88 19.30 5.60
C CYS A 80 -5.44 18.81 5.56
N GLY A 81 -4.60 19.35 4.68
CA GLY A 81 -3.19 18.98 4.63
C GLY A 81 -2.87 17.68 3.87
N GLY A 82 -3.86 16.82 3.60
CA GLY A 82 -3.73 15.76 2.61
C GLY A 82 -2.68 14.69 2.91
N VAL A 83 -2.30 14.42 4.15
CA VAL A 83 -1.21 13.45 4.39
C VAL A 83 -1.76 12.02 4.55
N ILE A 84 -1.22 11.08 3.76
CA ILE A 84 -1.36 9.64 4.00
C ILE A 84 -0.12 9.10 4.72
N LEU A 85 -0.36 8.40 5.81
CA LEU A 85 0.60 7.69 6.63
C LEU A 85 0.42 6.19 6.39
N PHE A 86 1.52 5.46 6.28
CA PHE A 86 1.48 4.01 6.14
C PHE A 86 2.82 3.40 6.57
N TYR A 87 2.79 2.10 6.83
CA TYR A 87 3.96 1.30 7.09
C TYR A 87 4.20 0.32 5.94
N TYR A 88 5.46 0.13 5.57
CA TYR A 88 5.85 -0.79 4.52
C TYR A 88 7.04 -1.64 4.95
N HIS A 89 7.11 -2.85 4.39
CA HIS A 89 8.29 -3.72 4.47
C HIS A 89 8.59 -4.23 3.05
N ILE A 90 9.79 -3.94 2.56
CA ILE A 90 10.24 -4.27 1.20
C ILE A 90 11.63 -4.88 1.33
N TYR A 91 11.70 -6.20 1.29
CA TYR A 91 12.94 -6.94 1.50
C TYR A 91 13.06 -8.09 0.50
N GLY A 92 14.25 -8.22 -0.09
CA GLY A 92 14.52 -9.20 -1.12
C GLY A 92 15.62 -8.78 -2.08
N ALA A 93 16.37 -9.75 -2.63
CA ALA A 93 17.50 -9.45 -3.52
C ALA A 93 17.06 -8.98 -4.91
N HIS A 94 15.88 -9.43 -5.36
CA HIS A 94 15.31 -9.11 -6.66
C HIS A 94 13.87 -8.61 -6.50
N ILE A 95 13.60 -7.94 -5.38
CA ILE A 95 12.29 -7.38 -5.05
C ILE A 95 11.92 -6.32 -6.09
N GLY A 96 10.64 -6.25 -6.42
CA GLY A 96 10.14 -5.30 -7.41
C GLY A 96 10.00 -3.89 -6.83
N SER A 97 8.84 -3.27 -7.06
CA SER A 97 8.61 -1.87 -6.69
C SER A 97 7.26 -1.67 -6.01
N LEU A 98 7.17 -0.69 -5.13
CA LEU A 98 5.94 -0.14 -4.62
C LEU A 98 5.77 1.27 -5.19
N ILE A 99 4.71 1.49 -5.97
CA ILE A 99 4.35 2.79 -6.53
C ILE A 99 3.03 3.25 -5.91
N ILE A 100 2.98 4.50 -5.49
CA ILE A 100 1.78 5.10 -4.91
C ILE A 100 1.31 6.23 -5.81
N TYR A 101 0.03 6.20 -6.15
CA TYR A 101 -0.61 7.17 -7.01
C TYR A 101 -1.72 7.93 -6.29
N GLN A 102 -1.91 9.18 -6.70
CA GLN A 102 -3.14 9.92 -6.52
C GLN A 102 -3.94 9.82 -7.81
N ARG A 103 -5.16 9.29 -7.72
CA ARG A 103 -6.10 9.15 -8.84
C ARG A 103 -7.21 10.21 -8.72
N THR A 104 -7.43 11.00 -9.77
CA THR A 104 -8.58 11.93 -9.88
C THR A 104 -9.31 11.72 -11.19
N THR A 105 -10.53 12.24 -11.30
CA THR A 105 -11.33 12.16 -12.53
C THR A 105 -10.68 12.87 -13.71
N VAL A 106 -9.87 13.90 -13.47
CA VAL A 106 -9.25 14.73 -14.52
C VAL A 106 -7.86 14.22 -14.90
N LYS A 107 -6.99 13.93 -13.93
CA LYS A 107 -5.58 13.60 -14.20
C LYS A 107 -5.30 12.11 -14.35
N HIS A 108 -6.35 11.27 -14.29
CA HIS A 108 -6.27 9.81 -14.21
C HIS A 108 -5.35 9.38 -13.06
N GLU A 109 -4.02 9.41 -13.17
CA GLU A 109 -3.09 9.01 -12.09
C GLU A 109 -1.81 9.86 -12.06
N GLN A 110 -1.48 10.39 -10.88
CA GLN A 110 -0.22 11.09 -10.58
C GLN A 110 0.61 10.26 -9.60
N VAL A 111 1.89 10.03 -9.90
CA VAL A 111 2.83 9.35 -8.99
C VAL A 111 3.15 10.25 -7.79
N LEU A 112 2.94 9.74 -6.58
CA LEU A 112 3.34 10.37 -5.31
C LEU A 112 4.65 9.79 -4.77
N LEU A 113 4.88 8.48 -4.96
CA LEU A 113 6.06 7.79 -4.47
C LEU A 113 6.38 6.60 -5.37
N ASN A 114 7.66 6.32 -5.55
CA ASN A 114 8.16 5.07 -6.14
C ASN A 114 9.32 4.55 -5.29
N LEU A 115 9.16 3.37 -4.69
CA LEU A 115 10.19 2.65 -3.95
C LEU A 115 10.54 1.38 -4.73
N THR A 116 11.78 1.28 -5.20
CA THR A 116 12.27 0.12 -5.96
C THR A 116 13.40 -0.57 -5.23
N GLY A 117 13.41 -1.90 -5.27
CA GLY A 117 14.48 -2.69 -4.68
C GLY A 117 14.44 -2.74 -3.15
N ASN A 118 15.43 -3.39 -2.57
CA ASN A 118 15.49 -3.66 -1.14
C ASN A 118 15.51 -2.36 -0.32
N GLN A 119 14.55 -2.19 0.59
CA GLN A 119 14.49 -1.06 1.52
C GLN A 119 15.00 -1.42 2.92
N GLY A 120 15.18 -2.71 3.23
CA GLY A 120 15.63 -3.20 4.52
C GLY A 120 14.65 -4.19 5.16
N ASN A 121 15.17 -5.07 6.01
CA ASN A 121 14.37 -6.09 6.70
C ASN A 121 13.74 -5.56 8.00
N PHE A 122 12.95 -4.49 7.89
CA PHE A 122 12.22 -3.90 9.01
C PHE A 122 11.07 -3.03 8.48
N TRP A 123 10.03 -2.86 9.29
CA TRP A 123 8.92 -1.97 8.99
C TRP A 123 9.38 -0.51 8.96
N GLN A 124 8.96 0.22 7.93
CA GLN A 124 9.29 1.62 7.73
C GLN A 124 8.03 2.46 7.63
N ARG A 125 8.02 3.58 8.35
CA ARG A 125 6.93 4.55 8.31
C ARG A 125 7.14 5.56 7.19
N LYS A 126 6.10 5.84 6.42
CA LYS A 126 6.08 6.93 5.44
C LYS A 126 4.92 7.88 5.68
N ALA A 127 5.17 9.16 5.40
CA ALA A 127 4.16 10.21 5.31
C ALA A 127 4.25 10.83 3.91
N LEU A 128 3.15 10.85 3.17
CA LEU A 128 3.07 11.47 1.85
C LEU A 128 2.00 12.54 1.83
N THR A 129 2.38 13.74 1.38
CA THR A 129 1.44 14.84 1.15
C THR A 129 0.75 14.65 -0.20
N VAL A 130 -0.58 14.60 -0.17
CA VAL A 130 -1.47 14.50 -1.32
C VAL A 130 -1.87 15.92 -1.71
N ALA A 131 -1.12 16.50 -2.65
CA ALA A 131 -1.37 17.86 -3.12
C ALA A 131 -2.66 17.97 -3.96
N GLY A 132 -3.32 19.12 -3.88
CA GLY A 132 -4.30 19.51 -4.89
C GLY A 132 -3.53 20.04 -6.10
N ASP A 133 -3.50 19.30 -7.20
CA ASP A 133 -2.73 19.66 -8.39
C ASP A 133 -3.49 20.69 -9.25
N GLY A 134 -3.73 21.88 -8.68
CA GLY A 134 -4.36 23.03 -9.32
C GLY A 134 -5.84 23.23 -9.02
N ASP A 135 -6.60 22.16 -8.76
CA ASP A 135 -7.99 22.26 -8.27
C ASP A 135 -8.11 21.61 -6.89
N ILE A 136 -8.20 22.46 -5.87
CA ILE A 136 -8.31 22.06 -4.46
C ILE A 136 -9.64 21.37 -4.12
N ASN A 137 -10.59 21.31 -5.06
CA ASN A 137 -11.95 20.82 -4.85
C ASN A 137 -12.24 19.45 -5.46
N GLU A 138 -11.26 18.83 -6.14
CA GLU A 138 -11.46 17.51 -6.73
C GLU A 138 -11.38 16.38 -5.71
N ASP A 139 -12.33 15.47 -5.81
CA ASP A 139 -12.32 14.22 -5.07
C ASP A 139 -11.25 13.29 -5.67
N PHE A 140 -10.60 12.49 -4.81
CA PHE A 140 -9.46 11.67 -5.22
C PHE A 140 -9.44 10.32 -4.52
N GLN A 141 -8.63 9.41 -5.06
CA GLN A 141 -8.31 8.12 -4.43
C GLN A 141 -6.80 7.98 -4.32
N ILE A 142 -6.33 7.21 -3.34
CA ILE A 142 -4.94 6.75 -3.28
C ILE A 142 -4.89 5.31 -3.77
N VAL A 143 -3.93 5.01 -4.63
CA VAL A 143 -3.70 3.68 -5.19
C VAL A 143 -2.31 3.22 -4.78
N PHE A 144 -2.23 2.02 -4.19
CA PHE A 144 -0.97 1.32 -3.93
C PHE A 144 -0.80 0.23 -4.98
N GLU A 145 0.24 0.35 -5.80
CA GLU A 145 0.61 -0.62 -6.83
C GLU A 145 1.90 -1.34 -6.42
N GLY A 146 1.80 -2.64 -6.19
CA GLY A 146 2.93 -3.52 -5.97
C GLY A 146 3.31 -4.19 -7.29
N ILE A 147 4.59 -4.08 -7.66
CA ILE A 147 5.15 -4.72 -8.84
C ILE A 147 5.98 -5.92 -8.40
N ALA A 148 5.69 -7.10 -8.93
CA ALA A 148 6.39 -8.33 -8.61
C ALA A 148 7.84 -8.30 -9.13
N GLY A 149 8.75 -8.77 -8.27
CA GLY A 149 10.17 -8.95 -8.59
C GLY A 149 10.47 -10.29 -9.25
N ASN A 150 11.76 -10.61 -9.38
CA ASN A 150 12.25 -11.86 -9.98
C ASN A 150 12.69 -12.92 -8.96
N GLY A 151 12.80 -12.56 -7.68
CA GLY A 151 13.43 -13.42 -6.69
C GLY A 151 12.42 -14.35 -6.02
N PRO A 152 12.73 -15.66 -5.91
CA PRO A 152 11.93 -16.54 -5.10
C PRO A 152 12.11 -16.16 -3.64
N LYS A 153 11.02 -15.80 -2.97
CA LYS A 153 11.02 -15.20 -1.61
C LYS A 153 11.44 -13.73 -1.62
N ASP A 154 10.79 -12.90 -2.42
CA ASP A 154 10.79 -11.45 -2.22
C ASP A 154 9.34 -11.03 -1.91
N GLY A 155 9.12 -10.10 -0.97
CA GLY A 155 7.78 -9.63 -0.63
C GLY A 155 7.70 -8.13 -0.38
N ILE A 156 6.57 -7.54 -0.77
CA ILE A 156 6.17 -6.19 -0.36
C ILE A 156 4.99 -6.35 0.57
N ALA A 157 5.08 -5.79 1.76
CA ALA A 157 3.99 -5.74 2.73
C ALA A 157 3.63 -4.29 3.07
N LEU A 158 2.35 -4.06 3.33
CA LEU A 158 1.78 -2.79 3.75
C LEU A 158 0.88 -3.00 4.97
N ASP A 159 0.94 -2.06 5.89
CA ASP A 159 0.10 -2.03 7.08
C ASP A 159 -0.22 -0.59 7.50
N ASP A 160 -1.23 -0.42 8.37
CA ASP A 160 -1.54 0.81 9.09
C ASP A 160 -1.85 2.04 8.19
N LEU A 161 -2.60 1.83 7.11
CA LEU A 161 -2.97 2.86 6.14
C LEU A 161 -3.88 3.93 6.78
N THR A 162 -3.36 5.14 6.95
CA THR A 162 -4.00 6.20 7.73
C THR A 162 -3.98 7.53 7.01
N PHE A 163 -5.16 8.09 6.77
CA PHE A 163 -5.30 9.48 6.35
C PHE A 163 -5.29 10.37 7.59
N SER A 164 -4.29 11.25 7.70
CA SER A 164 -4.22 12.22 8.78
C SER A 164 -5.27 13.33 8.58
N ARG A 165 -5.78 13.86 9.70
CA ARG A 165 -6.76 14.95 9.70
C ARG A 165 -6.15 16.33 9.98
N GLU A 166 -4.82 16.43 10.03
CA GLU A 166 -4.16 17.64 10.52
C GLU A 166 -4.20 18.75 9.47
N CYS A 167 -5.16 19.67 9.65
CA CYS A 167 -4.96 21.11 9.39
C CYS A 167 -4.15 21.67 10.57
#